data_AF-A0A174SB78-F1
#
_entry.id   AF-A0A174SB78-F1
#
_cell.length_a   1.000
_cell.length_b   1.000
_cell.length_c   1.000
_cell.angle_alpha   90.00
_cell.angle_beta   90.00
_cell.angle_gamma   90.00
#
_symmetry.space_group_name_H-M   'P 1'
#
loop_
_entity.id
_entity.type
_entity.pdbx_description
1 polymer ?
#
loop_
_entity_poly.entity_id
_entity_poly.type
_entity_poly.pdbx_seq_one_letter_code
_entity_poly.pdbx_strand_id
1 'polypeptide(L)'
;MKQLQAVVENRTGFCLDPRTKLLLMAVVATAEFLYSHTAFMIAVAMIPFVLLLTNRQYKTATVFFCLFVAGLFVQAIQNSVQFPMIVNMLVVLLVGLVLRLFPAFVMGAYIIKSTTASECITALGRMHIGRQITIPLSVLFRFIPTMQEESAAIKDAMRMREIQFGTKKFWQNPAALIEYRFIPLMISVVKIGDDLSAAALIRGLDNPVRRTNITKVGFTGWDLLAVLIAGTALLSTYFFSPW
;
A
#
# COMPACT_ATOMS: atom_id res chain seq x y z
N MET A 1 -15.43 20.58 -12.47
CA MET A 1 -14.27 20.99 -13.29
C MET A 1 -12.96 21.09 -12.50
N LYS A 2 -12.93 21.61 -11.25
CA LYS A 2 -11.72 21.60 -10.40
C LYS A 2 -11.20 20.19 -10.01
N GLN A 3 -12.08 19.19 -9.94
CA GLN A 3 -11.70 17.78 -9.66
C GLN A 3 -10.95 17.08 -10.81
N LEU A 4 -11.04 17.60 -12.05
CA LEU A 4 -10.37 16.99 -13.21
C LEU A 4 -8.91 17.45 -13.36
N GLN A 5 -8.56 18.61 -12.78
CA GLN A 5 -7.20 19.18 -12.85
C GLN A 5 -6.24 18.58 -11.81
N ALA A 6 -6.74 18.01 -10.71
CA ALA A 6 -5.89 17.35 -9.72
C ALA A 6 -5.35 15.97 -10.17
N VAL A 7 -5.97 15.35 -11.19
CA VAL A 7 -5.55 14.04 -11.73
C VAL A 7 -4.40 14.17 -12.73
N VAL A 8 -4.18 15.36 -13.29
CA VAL A 8 -3.02 15.66 -14.15
C VAL A 8 -1.91 16.28 -13.29
N GLU A 9 -1.52 15.61 -12.21
CA GLU A 9 -0.27 15.97 -11.55
C GLU A 9 0.88 15.48 -12.43
N ASN A 10 1.41 16.42 -13.22
CA ASN A 10 2.59 16.28 -14.05
C ASN A 10 3.78 15.88 -13.15
N ARG A 11 4.06 14.58 -13.01
CA ARG A 11 5.15 14.08 -12.18
C ARG A 11 6.22 13.46 -13.05
N THR A 12 7.27 14.25 -13.26
CA THR A 12 8.60 13.81 -13.67
C THR A 12 9.18 12.88 -12.60
N GLY A 13 8.91 11.59 -12.73
CA GLY A 13 9.41 10.54 -11.87
C GLY A 13 9.46 9.23 -12.65
N PHE A 14 10.36 8.34 -12.27
CA PHE A 14 10.57 7.05 -12.90
C PHE A 14 9.32 6.17 -12.73
N CYS A 15 8.50 6.07 -13.77
CA CYS A 15 7.27 5.27 -13.73
C CYS A 15 7.59 3.81 -14.01
N LEU A 16 7.95 3.05 -12.97
CA LEU A 16 7.91 1.58 -13.05
C LEU A 16 6.46 1.10 -13.11
N ASP A 17 6.23 0.04 -13.89
CA ASP A 17 4.92 -0.57 -14.02
C ASP A 17 4.42 -1.07 -12.65
N PRO A 18 3.14 -0.83 -12.29
CA PRO A 18 2.58 -1.25 -11.00
C PRO A 18 2.70 -2.77 -10.74
N ARG A 19 2.74 -3.57 -11.82
CA ARG A 19 2.92 -5.02 -11.76
C ARG A 19 4.30 -5.38 -11.26
N THR A 20 5.32 -4.73 -11.82
CA THR A 20 6.71 -4.93 -11.45
C THR A 20 6.92 -4.56 -9.99
N LYS A 21 6.29 -3.46 -9.53
CA LYS A 21 6.36 -3.05 -8.12
C LYS A 21 5.70 -4.07 -7.17
N LEU A 22 4.53 -4.61 -7.53
CA LEU A 22 3.86 -5.65 -6.72
C LEU A 22 4.67 -6.94 -6.68
N LEU A 23 5.24 -7.36 -7.82
CA LEU A 23 6.13 -8.51 -7.89
C LEU A 23 7.38 -8.28 -7.02
N LEU A 24 8.04 -7.12 -7.15
CA LEU A 24 9.19 -6.75 -6.35
C LEU A 24 8.89 -6.77 -4.85
N MET A 25 7.73 -6.27 -4.43
CA MET A 25 7.31 -6.34 -3.03
C MET A 25 7.19 -7.77 -2.54
N ALA A 26 6.56 -8.66 -3.31
CA ALA A 26 6.44 -10.07 -2.96
C ALA A 26 7.83 -10.74 -2.88
N VAL A 27 8.70 -10.45 -3.86
CA VAL A 27 10.07 -10.96 -3.89
C VAL A 27 10.87 -10.51 -2.67
N VAL A 28 10.90 -9.20 -2.37
CA VAL A 28 11.60 -8.66 -1.21
C VAL A 28 11.07 -9.27 0.09
N ALA A 29 9.74 -9.34 0.25
CA ALA A 29 9.13 -9.93 1.45
C ALA A 29 9.49 -11.42 1.61
N THR A 30 9.47 -12.20 0.53
CA THR A 30 9.85 -13.62 0.57
C THR A 30 11.35 -13.80 0.82
N ALA A 31 12.21 -13.01 0.17
CA ALA A 31 13.66 -13.09 0.30
C ALA A 31 14.13 -12.71 1.72
N GLU A 32 13.53 -11.70 2.34
CA GLU A 32 13.82 -11.32 3.74
C GLU A 32 13.29 -12.33 4.76
N PHE A 33 12.23 -13.07 4.44
CA PHE A 33 11.69 -14.09 5.33
C PHE A 33 12.51 -15.39 5.28
N LEU A 34 12.89 -15.84 4.08
CA LEU A 34 13.58 -17.11 3.87
C LEU A 34 15.05 -17.06 4.31
N TYR A 35 15.70 -15.90 4.26
CA TYR A 35 17.15 -15.81 4.40
C TYR A 35 17.59 -14.98 5.61
N SER A 36 18.44 -15.57 6.46
CA SER A 36 18.83 -15.00 7.76
C SER A 36 20.24 -14.40 7.81
N HIS A 37 21.02 -14.51 6.72
CA HIS A 37 22.35 -13.91 6.70
C HIS A 37 22.31 -12.39 6.56
N THR A 38 23.09 -11.71 7.40
CA THR A 38 23.18 -10.25 7.50
C THR A 38 23.62 -9.56 6.21
N ALA A 39 24.57 -10.14 5.46
CA ALA A 39 25.03 -9.57 4.18
C ALA A 39 23.93 -9.56 3.10
N PHE A 40 23.12 -10.62 3.05
CA PHE A 40 22.03 -10.74 2.10
C PHE A 40 20.84 -9.84 2.47
N MET A 41 20.56 -9.72 3.77
CA MET A 41 19.58 -8.78 4.30
C MET A 41 19.87 -7.34 3.90
N ILE A 42 21.14 -6.91 3.99
CA ILE A 42 21.57 -5.58 3.54
C ILE A 42 21.39 -5.44 2.03
N ALA A 43 21.79 -6.43 1.23
CA ALA A 43 21.66 -6.40 -0.22
C ALA A 43 20.19 -6.27 -0.69
N VAL A 44 19.28 -7.01 -0.06
CA VAL A 44 17.84 -6.95 -0.38
C VAL A 44 17.21 -5.64 0.09
N ALA A 45 17.57 -5.12 1.27
CA ALA A 45 17.08 -3.85 1.78
C ALA A 45 17.57 -2.63 0.97
N MET A 46 18.68 -2.76 0.23
CA MET A 46 19.15 -1.73 -0.70
C MET A 46 18.22 -1.55 -1.91
N ILE A 47 17.47 -2.58 -2.31
CA ILE A 47 16.52 -2.52 -3.43
C ILE A 47 15.41 -1.49 -3.18
N PRO A 48 14.63 -1.55 -2.08
CA PRO A 48 13.63 -0.52 -1.78
C PRO A 48 14.26 0.85 -1.48
N PHE A 49 15.50 0.91 -0.95
CA PHE A 49 16.21 2.16 -0.73
C PHE A 49 16.54 2.90 -2.04
N VAL A 50 17.09 2.20 -3.03
CA VAL A 50 17.37 2.75 -4.36
C VAL A 50 16.07 3.18 -5.04
N LEU A 51 15.03 2.36 -4.99
CA LEU A 51 13.71 2.68 -5.55
C LEU A 51 13.07 3.93 -4.93
N LEU A 52 13.21 4.12 -3.62
CA LEU A 52 12.75 5.30 -2.90
C LEU A 52 13.51 6.57 -3.31
N LEU A 53 14.83 6.45 -3.49
CA LEU A 53 15.70 7.57 -3.89
C LEU A 53 15.34 8.05 -5.30
N THR A 54 15.12 7.11 -6.23
CA THR A 54 14.73 7.38 -7.62
C THR A 54 13.39 8.14 -7.71
N ASN A 55 12.49 7.95 -6.75
CA ASN A 55 11.16 8.56 -6.74
C ASN A 55 11.08 9.85 -5.88
N ARG A 56 12.25 10.41 -5.49
CA ARG A 56 12.40 11.69 -4.75
C ARG A 56 11.63 11.77 -3.42
N GLN A 57 11.28 10.65 -2.80
CA GLN A 57 10.60 10.64 -1.50
C GLN A 57 11.58 10.64 -0.32
N TYR A 58 12.37 11.71 -0.22
CA TYR A 58 13.48 11.79 0.75
C TYR A 58 13.03 11.63 2.21
N LYS A 59 11.83 12.10 2.58
CA LYS A 59 11.32 12.00 3.96
C LYS A 59 11.05 10.56 4.40
N THR A 60 10.56 9.69 3.52
CA THR A 60 10.33 8.28 3.85
C THR A 60 11.63 7.48 3.73
N ALA A 61 12.50 7.85 2.79
CA ALA A 61 13.83 7.24 2.64
C ALA A 61 14.73 7.50 3.86
N THR A 62 14.74 8.71 4.42
CA THR A 62 15.55 9.03 5.62
C THR A 62 15.05 8.31 6.86
N VAL A 63 13.72 8.22 7.05
CA VAL A 63 13.13 7.45 8.16
C VAL A 63 13.51 5.97 8.04
N PHE A 64 13.40 5.38 6.83
CA PHE A 64 13.79 4.00 6.60
C PHE A 64 15.29 3.77 6.87
N PHE A 65 16.16 4.62 6.33
CA PHE A 65 17.60 4.50 6.51
C PHE A 65 18.02 4.59 7.98
N CYS A 66 17.50 5.59 8.71
CA CYS A 66 17.81 5.77 10.13
C CYS A 66 17.38 4.55 10.95
N LEU A 67 16.18 4.04 10.69
CA LEU A 67 15.60 2.92 11.43
C LEU A 67 16.27 1.59 11.09
N PHE A 68 16.69 1.40 9.83
CA PHE A 68 17.44 0.22 9.38
C PHE A 68 18.87 0.21 9.95
N VAL A 69 19.58 1.34 9.92
CA VAL A 69 20.93 1.48 10.52
C VAL A 69 20.86 1.29 12.04
N ALA A 70 19.85 1.83 12.70
CA ALA A 70 19.64 1.60 14.13
C ALA A 70 19.42 0.11 14.43
N GLY A 71 18.61 -0.59 13.63
CA GLY A 71 18.39 -2.03 13.77
C GLY A 71 19.68 -2.86 13.59
N LEU A 72 20.51 -2.53 12.61
CA LEU A 72 21.82 -3.17 12.40
C LEU A 72 22.79 -2.90 13.55
N PHE A 73 22.78 -1.68 14.10
CA PHE A 73 23.62 -1.32 15.23
C PHE A 73 23.26 -2.11 16.49
N VAL A 74 21.95 -2.25 16.77
CA VAL A 74 21.47 -3.07 17.89
C VAL A 74 21.84 -4.55 17.68
N GLN A 75 21.72 -5.07 16.45
CA GLN A 75 22.16 -6.42 16.11
C GLN A 75 23.67 -6.64 16.35
N ALA A 76 24.51 -5.66 16.00
CA ALA A 76 25.96 -5.74 16.19
C ALA A 76 26.38 -5.68 17.67
N ILE A 77 25.69 -4.86 18.49
CA ILE A 77 25.92 -4.80 19.94
C ILE A 77 25.48 -6.11 20.61
N GLN A 78 24.36 -6.68 20.18
CA GLN A 78 23.87 -7.93 20.73
C GLN A 78 24.84 -9.10 20.50
N ASN A 79 25.57 -9.09 19.38
CA ASN A 79 26.57 -10.12 19.07
C ASN A 79 27.85 -9.98 19.91
N SER A 80 28.12 -8.80 20.48
CA SER A 80 29.31 -8.50 21.29
C SER A 80 29.07 -8.47 22.80
N VAL A 81 27.82 -8.29 23.25
CA VAL A 81 27.46 -8.19 24.68
C VAL A 81 26.47 -9.29 25.07
N GLN A 82 26.88 -10.17 25.99
CA GLN A 82 26.03 -11.22 26.56
C GLN A 82 25.03 -10.61 27.57
N PHE A 83 23.82 -10.30 27.11
CA PHE A 83 22.71 -9.88 27.98
C PHE A 83 22.04 -11.08 28.68
N PRO A 84 21.30 -10.84 29.78
CA PRO A 84 20.41 -11.85 30.37
C PRO A 84 19.45 -12.44 29.32
N MET A 85 19.20 -13.75 29.39
CA MET A 85 18.50 -14.54 28.35
C MET A 85 17.17 -13.92 27.89
N ILE A 86 16.36 -13.38 28.81
CA ILE A 86 15.05 -12.78 28.51
C ILE A 86 15.20 -11.46 27.71
N VAL A 87 16.18 -10.63 28.09
CA VAL A 87 16.44 -9.36 27.40
C VAL A 87 16.95 -9.63 25.99
N ASN A 88 17.87 -10.60 25.85
CA ASN A 88 18.38 -11.01 24.55
C ASN A 88 17.25 -11.51 23.63
N MET A 89 16.32 -12.32 24.14
CA MET A 89 15.19 -12.83 23.36
C MET A 89 14.25 -11.71 22.87
N LEU A 90 13.93 -10.73 23.73
CA LEU A 90 13.09 -9.59 23.34
C LEU A 90 13.77 -8.70 22.31
N VAL A 91 15.08 -8.46 22.45
CA VAL A 91 15.86 -7.66 21.50
C VAL A 91 15.94 -8.35 20.14
N VAL A 92 16.21 -9.66 20.08
CA VAL A 92 16.19 -10.44 18.82
C VAL A 92 14.85 -10.32 18.12
N LEU A 93 13.75 -10.45 18.87
CA LEU A 93 12.41 -10.39 18.30
C LEU A 93 12.10 -8.99 17.74
N LEU A 94 12.42 -7.93 18.48
CA LEU A 94 12.21 -6.55 18.03
C LEU A 94 13.09 -6.20 16.84
N VAL A 95 14.37 -6.55 16.87
CA VAL A 95 15.32 -6.31 15.77
C VAL A 95 14.93 -7.11 14.53
N GLY A 96 14.53 -8.38 14.70
CA GLY A 96 14.03 -9.22 13.62
C GLY A 96 12.77 -8.67 12.98
N LEU A 97 11.81 -8.18 13.78
CA LEU A 97 10.61 -7.51 13.29
C LEU A 97 10.97 -6.24 12.52
N VAL A 98 11.82 -5.40 13.09
CA VAL A 98 12.23 -4.15 12.44
C VAL A 98 12.92 -4.45 11.12
N LEU A 99 13.95 -5.27 11.11
CA LEU A 99 14.76 -5.49 9.92
C LEU A 99 14.04 -6.28 8.82
N ARG A 100 13.09 -7.18 9.17
CA ARG A 100 12.35 -8.00 8.17
C ARG A 100 11.00 -7.43 7.74
N LEU A 101 10.33 -6.66 8.60
CA LEU A 101 8.99 -6.17 8.33
C LEU A 101 9.00 -4.74 7.79
N PHE A 102 9.95 -3.89 8.23
CA PHE A 102 10.02 -2.52 7.73
C PHE A 102 10.28 -2.42 6.22
N PRO A 103 11.22 -3.16 5.61
CA PRO A 103 11.47 -3.02 4.18
C PRO A 103 10.23 -3.37 3.34
N ALA A 104 9.50 -4.41 3.75
CA ALA A 104 8.21 -4.78 3.14
C ALA A 104 7.14 -3.68 3.31
N PHE A 105 7.00 -3.09 4.50
CA PHE A 105 6.08 -1.97 4.72
C PHE A 105 6.44 -0.73 3.93
N VAL A 106 7.73 -0.41 3.83
CA VAL A 106 8.25 0.73 3.08
C VAL A 106 8.01 0.53 1.59
N MET A 107 8.18 -0.67 1.07
CA MET A 107 7.83 -1.02 -0.30
C MET A 107 6.31 -0.90 -0.55
N GLY A 108 5.48 -1.31 0.42
CA GLY A 108 4.04 -1.09 0.37
C GLY A 108 3.66 0.40 0.34
N ALA A 109 4.27 1.22 1.20
CA ALA A 109 4.08 2.66 1.22
C ALA A 109 4.56 3.32 -0.09
N TYR A 110 5.66 2.82 -0.67
CA TYR A 110 6.14 3.22 -1.98
C TYR A 110 5.11 2.93 -3.07
N ILE A 111 4.50 1.74 -3.10
CA ILE A 111 3.46 1.38 -4.06
C ILE A 111 2.27 2.33 -3.95
N ILE A 112 1.76 2.57 -2.74
CA ILE A 112 0.59 3.43 -2.51
C ILE A 112 0.85 4.86 -2.98
N LYS A 113 2.03 5.42 -2.68
CA LYS A 113 2.36 6.80 -3.06
C LYS A 113 2.76 6.97 -4.52
N SER A 114 3.31 5.94 -5.14
CA SER A 114 3.85 5.99 -6.51
C SER A 114 2.93 5.42 -7.57
N THR A 115 1.77 4.87 -7.17
CA THR A 115 0.83 4.20 -8.08
C THR A 115 -0.55 4.80 -7.92
N THR A 116 -1.13 5.28 -9.01
CA THR A 116 -2.51 5.76 -9.00
C THR A 116 -3.49 4.58 -8.98
N ALA A 117 -4.69 4.80 -8.43
CA ALA A 117 -5.75 3.79 -8.42
C ALA A 117 -6.07 3.29 -9.84
N SER A 118 -6.11 4.18 -10.83
CA SER A 118 -6.37 3.85 -12.24
C SER A 118 -5.27 2.99 -12.88
N GLU A 119 -4.00 3.25 -12.56
CA GLU A 119 -2.88 2.41 -13.00
C GLU A 119 -2.93 1.02 -12.36
N CYS A 120 -3.30 0.93 -11.08
CA CYS A 120 -3.48 -0.34 -10.38
C CYS A 120 -4.60 -1.18 -11.03
N ILE A 121 -5.78 -0.60 -11.26
CA ILE A 121 -6.90 -1.28 -11.94
C ILE A 121 -6.47 -1.75 -13.34
N THR A 122 -5.72 -0.93 -14.06
CA THR A 122 -5.22 -1.27 -15.41
C THR A 122 -4.19 -2.39 -15.36
N ALA A 123 -3.29 -2.35 -14.38
CA ALA A 123 -2.31 -3.38 -14.14
C ALA A 123 -3.01 -4.71 -13.81
N LEU A 124 -3.98 -4.73 -12.91
CA LEU A 124 -4.76 -5.93 -12.59
C LEU A 124 -5.54 -6.44 -13.81
N GLY A 125 -6.15 -5.54 -14.58
CA GLY A 125 -6.92 -5.88 -15.78
C GLY A 125 -6.13 -6.64 -16.85
N ARG A 126 -4.88 -6.24 -17.16
CA ARG A 126 -4.01 -7.05 -18.05
C ARG A 126 -3.13 -8.09 -17.37
N MET A 127 -3.24 -8.29 -16.05
CA MET A 127 -2.76 -9.52 -15.39
C MET A 127 -3.74 -10.69 -15.57
N HIS A 128 -4.76 -10.53 -16.43
CA HIS A 128 -5.84 -11.49 -16.64
C HIS A 128 -6.65 -11.81 -15.37
N ILE A 129 -6.64 -10.90 -14.39
CA ILE A 129 -7.57 -10.97 -13.28
C ILE A 129 -8.98 -10.78 -13.84
N GLY A 130 -9.88 -11.70 -13.48
CA GLY A 130 -11.22 -11.78 -14.05
C GLY A 130 -11.98 -10.45 -13.95
N ARG A 131 -12.83 -10.19 -14.95
CA ARG A 131 -13.68 -8.98 -15.03
C ARG A 131 -14.47 -8.75 -13.73
N GLN A 132 -14.85 -9.84 -13.07
CA GLN A 132 -15.58 -9.86 -11.81
C GLN A 132 -14.86 -9.16 -10.66
N ILE A 133 -13.54 -9.01 -10.72
CA ILE A 133 -12.75 -8.35 -9.66
C ILE A 133 -12.35 -6.93 -10.10
N THR A 134 -11.89 -6.76 -11.34
CA THR A 134 -11.41 -5.45 -11.82
C THR A 134 -12.50 -4.39 -11.85
N ILE A 135 -13.74 -4.77 -12.21
CA ILE A 135 -14.86 -3.84 -12.32
C ILE A 135 -15.30 -3.32 -10.94
N PRO A 136 -15.65 -4.16 -9.95
CA PRO A 136 -15.98 -3.68 -8.62
C PRO A 136 -14.84 -2.89 -7.99
N LEU A 137 -13.58 -3.29 -8.21
CA LEU A 137 -12.43 -2.55 -7.71
C LEU A 137 -12.35 -1.13 -8.30
N SER A 138 -12.61 -0.98 -9.60
CA SER A 138 -12.66 0.35 -10.22
C SER A 138 -13.78 1.22 -9.66
N VAL A 139 -14.93 0.61 -9.37
CA VAL A 139 -16.06 1.25 -8.71
C VAL A 139 -15.67 1.67 -7.29
N LEU A 140 -15.07 0.78 -6.51
CA LEU A 140 -14.62 1.04 -5.13
C LEU A 140 -13.65 2.22 -5.08
N PHE A 141 -12.64 2.27 -5.94
CA PHE A 141 -11.67 3.38 -5.95
C PHE A 141 -12.31 4.73 -6.28
N ARG A 142 -13.40 4.76 -7.04
CA ARG A 142 -14.16 5.99 -7.31
C ARG A 142 -15.18 6.30 -6.21
N PHE A 143 -15.67 5.27 -5.52
CA PHE A 143 -16.65 5.38 -4.44
C PHE A 143 -16.03 5.82 -3.11
N ILE A 144 -14.80 5.38 -2.80
CA ILE A 144 -14.10 5.72 -1.55
C ILE A 144 -13.97 7.25 -1.35
N PRO A 145 -13.59 8.07 -2.34
CA PRO A 145 -13.57 9.52 -2.19
C PRO A 145 -14.93 10.10 -1.84
N THR A 146 -16.00 9.68 -2.54
CA THR A 146 -17.38 10.12 -2.26
C THR A 146 -17.82 9.70 -0.85
N MET A 147 -17.49 8.49 -0.42
CA MET A 147 -17.73 8.00 0.93
C MET A 147 -17.07 8.85 2.02
N GLN A 148 -15.85 9.34 1.78
CA GLN A 148 -15.15 10.22 2.71
C GLN A 148 -15.83 11.58 2.82
N GLU A 149 -16.27 12.14 1.69
CA GLU A 149 -17.04 13.40 1.65
C GLU A 149 -18.37 13.26 2.39
N GLU A 150 -19.13 12.18 2.15
CA GLU A 150 -20.37 11.87 2.87
C GLU A 150 -20.13 11.69 4.38
N SER A 151 -19.10 10.94 4.77
CA SER A 151 -18.74 10.75 6.17
C SER A 151 -18.40 12.08 6.86
N ALA A 152 -17.68 12.96 6.16
CA ALA A 152 -17.36 14.30 6.64
C ALA A 152 -18.61 15.19 6.76
N ALA A 153 -19.52 15.16 5.78
CA ALA A 153 -20.77 15.90 5.83
C ALA A 153 -21.67 15.45 6.99
N ILE A 154 -21.82 14.14 7.19
CA ILE A 154 -22.54 13.59 8.34
C ILE A 154 -21.82 13.99 9.64
N LYS A 155 -20.48 14.05 9.63
CA LYS A 155 -19.69 14.54 10.78
C LYS A 155 -19.99 15.96 11.15
N ASP A 156 -20.08 16.85 10.18
CA ASP A 156 -20.38 18.24 10.42
C ASP A 156 -21.85 18.43 10.83
N ALA A 157 -22.79 17.70 10.23
CA ALA A 157 -24.20 17.72 10.63
C ALA A 157 -24.41 17.26 12.09
N MET A 158 -23.71 16.21 12.51
CA MET A 158 -23.76 15.74 13.90
C MET A 158 -23.07 16.72 14.87
N ARG A 159 -22.02 17.42 14.42
CA ARG A 159 -21.38 18.49 15.18
C ARG A 159 -22.32 19.68 15.40
N MET A 160 -23.16 20.03 14.43
CA MET A 160 -24.21 21.07 14.57
C MET A 160 -25.29 20.69 15.58
N ARG A 161 -25.53 19.39 15.78
CA ARG A 161 -26.46 18.86 16.81
C ARG A 161 -25.82 18.74 18.20
N GLU A 162 -24.67 19.39 18.44
CA GLU A 162 -23.86 19.33 19.68
C GLU A 162 -23.35 17.93 20.05
N ILE A 163 -23.43 16.97 19.13
CA ILE A 163 -22.94 15.60 19.34
C ILE A 163 -21.47 15.59 18.90
N GLN A 164 -20.59 16.09 19.78
CA GLN A 164 -19.15 16.15 19.53
C GLN A 164 -18.41 14.95 20.11
N PHE A 165 -17.38 14.51 19.40
CA PHE A 165 -16.35 13.64 19.95
C PHE A 165 -15.58 14.41 21.04
N GLY A 166 -15.68 13.98 22.30
CA GLY A 166 -14.96 14.57 23.44
C GLY A 166 -15.78 15.37 24.46
N THR A 167 -17.09 15.56 24.26
CA THR A 167 -17.96 16.22 25.27
C THR A 167 -18.39 15.24 26.38
N LYS A 168 -18.86 15.73 27.53
CA LYS A 168 -19.39 14.90 28.65
C LYS A 168 -20.44 13.87 28.20
N LYS A 169 -21.25 14.20 27.17
CA LYS A 169 -22.22 13.28 26.51
C LYS A 169 -21.55 12.14 25.72
N PHE A 170 -20.36 12.34 25.17
CA PHE A 170 -19.58 11.33 24.46
C PHE A 170 -19.11 10.20 25.39
N TRP A 171 -18.65 10.56 26.59
CA TRP A 171 -18.26 9.60 27.61
C TRP A 171 -19.46 8.93 28.30
N GLN A 172 -20.62 9.59 28.33
CA GLN A 172 -21.83 9.04 28.92
C GLN A 172 -22.48 7.96 28.05
N ASN A 173 -22.50 8.11 26.72
CA ASN A 173 -23.13 7.15 25.80
C ASN A 173 -22.41 7.07 24.43
N PRO A 174 -21.23 6.43 24.36
CA PRO A 174 -20.48 6.29 23.12
C PRO A 174 -21.21 5.41 22.07
N ALA A 175 -22.07 4.48 22.51
CA ALA A 175 -22.84 3.61 21.63
C ALA A 175 -23.88 4.38 20.78
N ALA A 176 -24.61 5.32 21.39
CA ALA A 176 -25.61 6.13 20.69
C ALA A 176 -24.97 7.00 19.58
N LEU A 177 -23.76 7.51 19.81
CA LEU A 177 -22.98 8.25 18.81
C LEU A 177 -22.62 7.41 17.58
N ILE A 178 -22.28 6.14 17.80
CA ILE A 178 -22.03 5.17 16.73
C ILE A 178 -23.32 4.99 15.94
N GLU A 179 -24.45 4.73 16.58
CA GLU A 179 -25.74 4.58 15.88
C GLU A 179 -26.07 5.80 15.01
N TYR A 180 -25.93 7.02 15.55
CA TYR A 180 -26.23 8.24 14.80
C TYR A 180 -25.25 8.56 13.66
N ARG A 181 -24.03 8.04 13.67
CA ARG A 181 -23.06 8.19 12.56
C ARG A 181 -23.23 7.06 11.55
N PHE A 182 -23.30 5.82 12.03
CA PHE A 182 -23.24 4.63 11.20
C PHE A 182 -24.55 4.39 10.47
N ILE A 183 -25.72 4.56 11.09
CA ILE A 183 -27.00 4.30 10.42
C ILE A 183 -27.19 5.23 9.21
N PRO A 184 -27.01 6.57 9.31
CA PRO A 184 -27.14 7.44 8.14
C PRO A 184 -26.07 7.20 7.08
N LEU A 185 -24.84 6.85 7.49
CA LEU A 185 -23.76 6.52 6.56
C LEU A 185 -24.11 5.24 5.78
N MET A 186 -24.61 4.20 6.45
CA MET A 186 -25.04 2.95 5.81
C MET A 186 -26.15 3.18 4.80
N ILE A 187 -27.17 3.98 5.12
CA ILE A 187 -28.25 4.31 4.19
C ILE A 187 -27.70 5.05 2.97
N SER A 188 -26.75 5.98 3.17
CA SER A 188 -26.13 6.75 2.08
C SER A 188 -25.28 5.86 1.18
N VAL A 189 -24.51 4.93 1.75
CA VAL A 189 -23.73 3.91 1.01
C VAL A 189 -24.62 3.08 0.09
N VAL A 190 -25.74 2.58 0.61
CA VAL A 190 -26.66 1.73 -0.15
C VAL A 190 -27.23 2.51 -1.33
N LYS A 191 -27.72 3.74 -1.11
CA LYS A 191 -28.25 4.58 -2.19
C LYS A 191 -27.22 4.87 -3.28
N ILE A 192 -26.00 5.26 -2.90
CA ILE A 192 -24.93 5.55 -3.87
C ILE A 192 -24.54 4.28 -4.64
N GLY A 193 -24.53 3.13 -3.96
CA GLY A 193 -24.28 1.82 -4.59
C GLY A 193 -25.34 1.45 -5.63
N ASP A 194 -26.61 1.67 -5.33
CA ASP A 194 -27.73 1.43 -6.24
C ASP A 194 -27.66 2.36 -7.46
N ASP A 195 -27.42 3.66 -7.25
CA ASP A 195 -27.27 4.65 -8.32
C ASP A 195 -26.08 4.30 -9.23
N LEU A 196 -24.96 3.87 -8.65
CA LEU A 196 -23.76 3.48 -9.40
C LEU A 196 -23.98 2.20 -10.19
N SER A 197 -24.70 1.24 -9.63
CA SER A 197 -25.05 -0.03 -10.29
C SER A 197 -25.99 0.22 -11.47
N ALA A 198 -27.05 1.00 -11.28
CA ALA A 198 -27.95 1.42 -12.35
C ALA A 198 -27.21 2.18 -13.45
N ALA A 199 -26.36 3.15 -13.10
CA ALA A 199 -25.56 3.90 -14.05
C ALA A 199 -24.56 3.03 -14.81
N ALA A 200 -23.98 2.01 -14.17
CA ALA A 200 -23.07 1.08 -14.80
C ALA A 200 -23.81 0.18 -15.81
N LEU A 201 -24.97 -0.37 -15.45
CA LEU A 201 -25.80 -1.19 -16.33
C LEU A 201 -26.24 -0.43 -17.58
N ILE A 202 -26.73 0.81 -17.42
CA ILE A 202 -27.15 1.67 -18.55
C ILE A 202 -25.95 2.01 -19.47
N ARG A 203 -24.74 2.14 -18.92
CA ARG A 203 -23.49 2.33 -19.69
C ARG A 203 -22.95 1.03 -20.32
N GLY A 204 -23.73 -0.05 -20.33
CA GLY A 204 -23.35 -1.31 -20.94
C GLY A 204 -22.23 -2.03 -20.20
N LEU A 205 -22.27 -2.03 -18.85
CA LEU A 205 -21.34 -2.83 -18.04
C LEU A 205 -21.34 -4.31 -18.44
N ASP A 206 -22.51 -4.83 -18.79
CA ASP A 206 -22.74 -6.22 -19.15
C ASP A 206 -22.39 -6.56 -20.62
N ASN A 207 -21.86 -5.61 -21.39
CA ASN A 207 -21.52 -5.88 -22.79
C ASN A 207 -20.35 -6.90 -22.87
N PRO A 208 -20.51 -8.06 -23.55
CA PRO A 208 -19.48 -9.10 -23.63
C PRO A 208 -18.21 -8.67 -24.39
N VAL A 209 -18.30 -7.61 -25.21
CA VAL A 209 -17.19 -7.08 -26.01
C VAL A 209 -15.98 -6.68 -25.15
N ARG A 210 -14.77 -6.89 -25.67
CA ARG A 210 -13.51 -6.51 -24.98
C ARG A 210 -13.47 -4.99 -24.77
N ARG A 211 -13.35 -4.56 -23.52
CA ARG A 211 -13.20 -3.15 -23.14
C ARG A 211 -11.78 -2.64 -23.44
N THR A 212 -11.70 -1.42 -23.93
CA THR A 212 -10.44 -0.67 -24.08
C THR A 212 -10.10 0.06 -22.78
N ASN A 213 -8.81 0.19 -22.48
CA ASN A 213 -8.37 0.95 -21.31
C ASN A 213 -7.79 2.30 -21.74
N ILE A 214 -8.21 3.38 -21.09
CA ILE A 214 -7.78 4.76 -21.38
C ILE A 214 -6.34 4.99 -20.88
N THR A 215 -5.98 4.37 -19.75
CA THR A 215 -4.63 4.47 -19.17
C THR A 215 -3.67 3.52 -19.89
N LYS A 216 -2.67 4.12 -20.56
CA LYS A 216 -1.57 3.39 -21.17
C LYS A 216 -0.53 3.04 -20.11
N VAL A 217 -0.70 1.88 -19.49
CA VAL A 217 0.36 1.21 -18.72
C VAL A 217 1.27 0.51 -19.74
N GLY A 218 2.58 0.63 -19.63
CA GLY A 218 3.51 0.17 -20.67
C GLY A 218 4.84 -0.22 -20.06
N PHE A 219 5.25 -1.46 -20.34
CA PHE A 219 6.53 -2.00 -19.92
C PHE A 219 7.65 -1.11 -20.43
N THR A 220 8.37 -0.48 -19.53
CA THR A 220 9.56 0.29 -19.86
C THR A 220 10.78 -0.63 -19.72
N GLY A 221 11.86 -0.42 -20.49
CA GLY A 221 13.08 -1.25 -20.38
C GLY A 221 13.67 -1.33 -18.97
N TRP A 222 13.36 -0.35 -18.12
CA TRP A 222 13.69 -0.34 -16.69
C TRP A 222 12.91 -1.37 -15.86
N ASP A 223 11.71 -1.76 -16.28
CA ASP A 223 10.95 -2.85 -15.65
C ASP A 223 11.65 -4.19 -15.88
N LEU A 224 12.23 -4.41 -17.06
CA LEU A 224 13.02 -5.61 -17.36
C LEU A 224 14.27 -5.69 -16.47
N LEU A 225 14.97 -4.57 -16.29
CA LEU A 225 16.12 -4.49 -15.39
C LEU A 225 15.72 -4.80 -13.94
N ALA A 226 14.60 -4.26 -13.47
CA ALA A 226 14.12 -4.49 -12.11
C ALA A 226 13.68 -5.96 -11.90
N VAL A 227 13.03 -6.58 -12.89
CA VAL A 227 12.70 -8.01 -12.87
C VAL A 227 13.96 -8.87 -12.89
N LEU A 228 14.97 -8.51 -13.68
CA LEU A 228 16.26 -9.22 -13.71
C LEU A 228 16.95 -9.15 -12.34
N ILE A 229 17.03 -7.96 -11.73
CA ILE A 229 17.62 -7.79 -10.40
C ILE A 229 16.85 -8.63 -9.37
N ALA A 230 15.51 -8.59 -9.38
CA ALA A 230 14.68 -9.40 -8.51
C ALA A 230 14.87 -10.91 -8.73
N GLY A 231 14.95 -11.34 -9.99
CA GLY A 231 15.19 -12.72 -10.37
C GLY A 231 16.56 -13.22 -9.93
N THR A 232 17.61 -12.39 -10.08
CA THR A 232 18.95 -12.73 -9.57
C THR A 232 18.98 -12.78 -8.05
N ALA A 233 18.27 -11.90 -7.34
CA ALA A 233 18.14 -11.95 -5.89
C ALA A 233 17.45 -13.25 -5.44
N LEU A 234 16.34 -13.64 -6.08
CA LEU A 234 15.66 -14.91 -5.79
C LEU A 234 16.52 -16.13 -6.11
N LEU A 235 17.20 -16.15 -7.26
CA LEU A 235 18.08 -17.26 -7.63
C LEU A 235 19.25 -17.38 -6.65
N SER A 236 19.80 -16.25 -6.18
CA SER A 236 20.83 -16.27 -5.16
C SER A 236 20.31 -16.77 -3.81
N THR A 237 19.07 -16.45 -3.40
CA THR A 237 18.46 -17.06 -2.21
C THR A 237 18.26 -18.55 -2.36
N TYR A 238 17.82 -19.01 -3.54
CA TYR A 238 17.51 -20.41 -3.77
C TYR A 238 18.78 -21.26 -3.87
N PHE A 239 19.80 -20.78 -4.58
CA PHE A 239 21.07 -21.49 -4.76
C PHE A 239 21.92 -21.54 -3.48
N PHE A 240 21.83 -20.50 -2.63
CA PHE A 240 22.57 -20.42 -1.37
C PHE A 240 21.71 -20.76 -0.15
N SER A 241 20.54 -21.37 -0.34
CA SER A 241 19.74 -22.01 0.69
C SER A 241 20.12 -23.49 0.73
N PRO A 242 21.23 -23.89 1.38
CA PRO A 242 21.36 -25.28 1.78
C PRO A 242 20.32 -25.48 2.87
N TRP A 243 19.41 -26.42 2.63
CA TRP A 243 18.50 -27.05 3.58
C TRP A 243 18.68 -26.71 5.06
#